data_AF-A0AAX4PEN2-F1
#
_entry.id   AF-A0AAX4PEN2-F1
#
_cell.length_a   1.000
_cell.length_b   1.000
_cell.length_c   1.000
_cell.angle_alpha   90.00
_cell.angle_beta   90.00
_cell.angle_gamma   90.00
#
_symmetry.space_group_name_H-M   'P 1'
#
loop_
_entity.id
_entity.type
_entity.pdbx_description
1 polymer ?
#
loop_
_entity_poly.entity_id
_entity_poly.type
_entity_poly.pdbx_seq_one_letter_code
_entity_poly.pdbx_strand_id
1 'polypeptide(L)'
;MNLFYLEEKEEDCASSHCNKHVPKMVVETAQLLCNVHHRMDEPAEGIPYKYSRSGGPTLAPVVWLMTSLGNYRWACRMGLYLAGEYTQRFGGKTHKTQAVLEWLRDNEPRGLPDVGFTTPLCAMPDEYKVEGDPLASYRKYYVYDKHRFAVWPEGMEPGWFTEGVADLKRRGLYNKVEIAYPTKNQKQAILEGRKGKRRQAARRVKPEALAVKRERGKRGVAKATVAM
;
A
#
# COMPACT_ATOMS: atom_id res chain seq x y z
N MET A 1 6.76 -4.84 5.30
CA MET A 1 6.36 -6.06 4.56
C MET A 1 4.97 -5.84 4.01
N ASN A 2 4.62 -6.55 2.93
CA ASN A 2 3.28 -6.54 2.34
C ASN A 2 2.85 -7.98 2.04
N LEU A 3 1.55 -8.17 1.78
CA LEU A 3 0.97 -9.39 1.22
C LEU A 3 0.00 -8.93 0.12
N PHE A 4 0.44 -8.94 -1.14
CA PHE A 4 -0.38 -8.42 -2.24
C PHE A 4 -1.49 -9.41 -2.59
N TYR A 5 -2.75 -8.98 -2.42
CA TYR A 5 -3.93 -9.74 -2.82
C TYR A 5 -4.37 -9.27 -4.21
N LEU A 6 -3.84 -9.91 -5.25
CA LEU A 6 -4.00 -9.51 -6.66
C LEU A 6 -5.08 -10.29 -7.42
N GLU A 7 -5.44 -11.47 -6.89
CA GLU A 7 -6.50 -12.36 -7.36
C GLU A 7 -7.11 -13.07 -6.15
N GLU A 8 -8.31 -13.62 -6.29
CA GLU A 8 -8.98 -14.34 -5.21
C GLU A 8 -8.36 -15.71 -4.95
N LYS A 9 -8.03 -16.43 -6.02
CA LYS A 9 -7.35 -17.73 -5.97
C LYS A 9 -5.85 -17.54 -5.77
N GLU A 10 -5.27 -18.36 -4.89
CA GLU A 10 -3.88 -18.26 -4.48
C GLU A 10 -2.88 -18.41 -5.63
N GLU A 11 -3.15 -19.36 -6.54
CA GLU A 11 -2.32 -19.66 -7.71
C GLU A 11 -2.32 -18.49 -8.70
N ASP A 12 -3.51 -18.01 -9.08
CA ASP A 12 -3.66 -16.86 -9.97
C ASP A 12 -3.04 -15.59 -9.34
N CYS A 13 -3.17 -15.45 -8.02
CA CYS A 13 -2.59 -14.33 -7.29
C CYS A 13 -1.06 -14.38 -7.35
N ALA A 14 -0.46 -15.55 -7.15
CA ALA A 14 0.98 -15.74 -7.29
C ALA A 14 1.45 -15.46 -8.72
N SER A 15 0.78 -16.01 -9.73
CA SER A 15 1.10 -15.78 -11.15
C SER A 15 1.00 -14.30 -11.53
N SER A 16 0.06 -13.57 -10.96
CA SER A 16 -0.13 -12.13 -11.17
C SER A 16 1.01 -11.25 -10.64
N HIS A 17 1.91 -11.77 -9.80
CA HIS A 17 3.05 -10.99 -9.33
C HIS A 17 4.08 -10.76 -10.44
N CYS A 18 4.49 -9.50 -10.62
CA CYS A 18 5.61 -9.17 -11.52
C CYS A 18 6.95 -9.77 -11.04
N ASN A 19 7.90 -9.93 -11.96
CA ASN A 19 9.18 -10.60 -11.73
C ASN A 19 9.97 -10.01 -10.54
N LYS A 20 9.93 -8.69 -10.35
CA LYS A 20 10.63 -8.04 -9.24
C LYS A 20 10.03 -8.39 -7.87
N HIS A 21 8.75 -8.72 -7.82
CA HIS A 21 8.07 -9.07 -6.58
C HIS A 21 8.11 -10.56 -6.28
N VAL A 22 8.10 -11.46 -7.27
CA VAL A 22 8.07 -12.91 -7.03
C VAL A 22 9.11 -13.36 -5.98
N PRO A 23 10.43 -13.17 -6.14
CA PRO A 23 11.42 -13.61 -5.13
C PRO A 23 11.22 -12.93 -3.78
N LYS A 24 10.89 -11.64 -3.80
CA LYS A 24 10.70 -10.83 -2.59
C LYS A 24 9.51 -11.31 -1.76
N MET A 25 8.42 -11.64 -2.43
CA MET A 25 7.16 -12.01 -1.78
C MET A 25 7.21 -13.41 -1.18
N VAL A 26 8.04 -14.33 -1.70
CA VAL A 26 8.32 -15.61 -1.02
C VAL A 26 8.91 -15.35 0.37
N VAL A 27 9.89 -14.45 0.48
CA VAL A 27 10.54 -14.09 1.75
C VAL A 27 9.60 -13.35 2.68
N GLU A 28 8.93 -12.30 2.19
CA GLU A 28 8.05 -11.49 3.04
C GLU A 28 6.84 -12.30 3.56
N THR A 29 6.28 -13.19 2.73
CA THR A 29 5.17 -14.07 3.16
C THR A 29 5.62 -15.00 4.29
N ALA A 30 6.76 -15.67 4.14
CA ALA A 30 7.32 -16.53 5.20
C ALA A 30 7.63 -15.76 6.49
N GLN A 31 8.18 -14.54 6.38
CA GLN A 31 8.45 -13.69 7.54
C GLN A 31 7.17 -13.25 8.26
N LEU A 32 6.11 -12.92 7.53
CA LEU A 32 4.79 -12.59 8.10
C LEU A 32 4.18 -13.79 8.83
N LEU A 33 4.24 -14.98 8.24
CA LEU A 33 3.73 -16.22 8.82
C LEU A 33 4.54 -16.69 10.04
N CYS A 34 5.88 -16.60 10.00
CA CYS A 34 6.70 -16.86 11.20
C CYS A 34 6.38 -15.85 12.32
N ASN A 35 6.10 -14.60 11.95
CA ASN A 35 5.67 -13.59 12.92
C ASN A 35 4.34 -13.91 13.59
N VAL A 36 3.41 -14.61 12.92
CA VAL A 36 2.18 -15.14 13.55
C VAL A 36 2.56 -16.15 14.63
N HIS A 37 3.41 -17.13 14.31
CA HIS A 37 3.89 -18.12 15.27
C HIS A 37 4.54 -17.51 16.52
N HIS A 38 5.40 -16.50 16.35
CA HIS A 38 6.05 -15.79 17.47
C HIS A 38 5.08 -15.01 18.37
N ARG A 39 3.81 -14.90 17.99
CA ARG A 39 2.78 -14.14 18.72
C ARG A 39 1.70 -15.02 19.35
N MET A 40 1.69 -16.31 19.06
CA MET A 40 0.77 -17.22 19.72
C MET A 40 1.16 -17.36 21.19
N ASP A 41 0.20 -17.61 22.06
CA ASP A 41 0.47 -17.85 23.49
C ASP A 41 1.31 -19.13 23.69
N GLU A 42 1.14 -20.10 22.79
CA GLU A 42 1.95 -21.31 22.69
C GLU A 42 2.69 -21.37 21.34
N PRO A 43 3.81 -20.63 21.18
CA PRO A 43 4.58 -20.65 19.94
C PRO A 43 5.03 -22.08 19.59
N ALA A 44 5.06 -22.39 18.31
CA ALA A 44 5.66 -23.63 17.84
C ALA A 44 7.17 -23.66 18.16
N GLU A 45 7.71 -24.83 18.43
CA GLU A 45 9.16 -25.01 18.55
C GLU A 45 9.81 -24.95 17.16
N GLY A 46 11.02 -24.41 17.06
CA GLY A 46 11.78 -24.43 15.81
C GLY A 46 11.28 -23.50 14.69
N ILE A 47 10.57 -22.40 15.03
CA ILE A 47 10.12 -21.40 14.04
C ILE A 47 11.30 -20.96 13.15
N PRO A 48 11.27 -21.22 11.82
CA PRO A 48 12.48 -21.12 11.00
C PRO A 48 13.07 -19.71 10.89
N TYR A 49 12.21 -18.68 10.83
CA TYR A 49 12.65 -17.29 10.83
C TYR A 49 12.43 -16.62 12.18
N LYS A 50 13.42 -15.82 12.59
CA LYS A 50 13.33 -14.96 13.78
C LYS A 50 12.24 -13.90 13.60
N TYR A 51 11.71 -13.44 14.72
CA TYR A 51 10.77 -12.32 14.76
C TYR A 51 11.31 -11.09 14.02
N SER A 52 10.52 -10.57 13.09
CA SER A 52 10.82 -9.37 12.32
C SER A 52 10.00 -8.17 12.81
N ARG A 53 10.67 -7.11 13.29
CA ARG A 53 10.00 -5.85 13.69
C ARG A 53 9.24 -5.18 12.54
N SER A 54 9.63 -5.43 11.30
CA SER A 54 8.96 -4.94 10.09
C SER A 54 7.58 -5.57 9.85
N GLY A 55 7.23 -6.61 10.63
CA GLY A 55 5.92 -7.26 10.68
C GLY A 55 5.30 -7.12 12.04
N GLY A 56 5.28 -5.90 12.58
CA GLY A 56 4.70 -5.60 13.88
C GLY A 56 3.21 -5.98 13.98
N PRO A 57 2.66 -6.04 15.21
CA PRO A 57 1.28 -6.49 15.45
C PRO A 57 0.21 -5.60 14.81
N THR A 58 0.53 -4.35 14.49
CA THR A 58 -0.39 -3.40 13.85
C THR A 58 -0.28 -3.39 12.33
N LEU A 59 0.62 -4.17 11.75
CA LEU A 59 0.77 -4.23 10.30
C LEU A 59 -0.44 -4.96 9.70
N ALA A 60 -1.13 -4.34 8.74
CA ALA A 60 -2.38 -4.85 8.16
C ALA A 60 -2.36 -6.35 7.78
N PRO A 61 -1.38 -6.88 7.03
CA PRO A 61 -1.30 -8.32 6.76
C PRO A 61 -1.10 -9.17 8.02
N VAL A 62 -0.39 -8.70 9.05
CA VAL A 62 -0.26 -9.47 10.31
C VAL A 62 -1.58 -9.51 11.04
N VAL A 63 -2.29 -8.38 11.16
CA VAL A 63 -3.63 -8.32 11.75
C VAL A 63 -4.57 -9.28 11.03
N TRP A 64 -4.55 -9.26 9.70
CA TRP A 64 -5.37 -10.17 8.89
C TRP A 64 -5.00 -11.64 9.10
N LEU A 65 -3.72 -12.00 9.04
CA LEU A 65 -3.27 -13.38 9.29
C LEU A 65 -3.65 -13.88 10.70
N MET A 66 -3.61 -12.99 11.70
CA MET A 66 -4.00 -13.29 13.08
C MET A 66 -5.52 -13.40 13.28
N THR A 67 -6.33 -12.96 12.30
CA THR A 67 -7.80 -13.00 12.40
C THR A 67 -8.35 -14.40 12.17
N SER A 68 -7.71 -15.19 11.30
CA SER A 68 -8.12 -16.57 11.10
C SER A 68 -7.05 -17.51 10.58
N LEU A 69 -7.13 -18.78 11.01
CA LEU A 69 -6.42 -19.90 10.42
C LEU A 69 -6.69 -20.07 8.93
N GLY A 70 -7.90 -19.73 8.46
CA GLY A 70 -8.21 -19.68 7.03
C GLY A 70 -7.33 -18.69 6.25
N ASN A 71 -7.07 -17.51 6.82
CA ASN A 71 -6.17 -16.51 6.23
C ASN A 71 -4.71 -16.99 6.24
N TYR A 72 -4.27 -17.59 7.36
CA TYR A 72 -2.94 -18.17 7.49
C TYR A 72 -2.69 -19.24 6.42
N ARG A 73 -3.62 -20.20 6.27
CA ARG A 73 -3.56 -21.26 5.26
C ARG A 73 -3.53 -20.70 3.84
N TRP A 74 -4.35 -19.69 3.54
CA TRP A 74 -4.34 -19.01 2.25
C TRP A 74 -2.97 -18.41 1.94
N ALA A 75 -2.36 -17.71 2.89
CA ALA A 75 -1.05 -17.11 2.71
C ALA A 75 0.09 -18.16 2.59
N CYS A 76 0.01 -19.28 3.32
CA CYS A 76 0.93 -20.41 3.13
C CYS A 76 0.86 -20.94 1.70
N ARG A 77 -0.34 -21.22 1.19
CA ARG A 77 -0.54 -21.70 -0.19
C ARG A 77 -0.05 -20.70 -1.22
N MET A 78 -0.44 -19.43 -1.11
CA MET A 78 0.01 -18.36 -2.00
C MET A 78 1.54 -18.21 -1.99
N GLY A 79 2.18 -18.30 -0.82
CA GLY A 79 3.63 -18.31 -0.68
C GLY A 79 4.30 -19.48 -1.41
N LEU A 80 3.72 -20.69 -1.33
CA LEU A 80 4.21 -21.87 -2.04
C LEU A 80 4.03 -21.74 -3.57
N TYR A 81 2.90 -21.19 -4.03
CA TYR A 81 2.72 -20.88 -5.45
C TYR A 81 3.73 -19.85 -5.94
N LEU A 82 4.04 -18.81 -5.14
CA LEU A 82 5.11 -17.86 -5.45
C LEU A 82 6.50 -18.53 -5.53
N ALA A 83 6.77 -19.55 -4.72
CA ALA A 83 8.00 -20.33 -4.81
C ALA A 83 8.04 -21.18 -6.10
N GLY A 84 6.89 -21.70 -6.53
CA GLY A 84 6.72 -22.33 -7.85
C GLY A 84 6.99 -21.36 -9.00
N GLU A 85 6.38 -20.17 -8.97
CA GLU A 85 6.62 -19.08 -9.92
C GLU A 85 8.09 -18.68 -9.96
N TYR A 86 8.74 -18.59 -8.79
CA TYR A 86 10.17 -18.32 -8.72
C TYR A 86 10.98 -19.38 -9.48
N THR A 87 10.68 -20.66 -9.23
CA THR A 87 11.39 -21.77 -9.84
C THR A 87 11.22 -21.74 -11.37
N GLN A 88 10.00 -21.52 -11.85
CA GLN A 88 9.70 -21.44 -13.28
C GLN A 88 10.38 -20.24 -13.96
N ARG A 89 10.34 -19.06 -13.34
CA ARG A 89 10.80 -17.81 -13.98
C ARG A 89 12.31 -17.55 -13.86
N PHE A 90 12.97 -18.11 -12.85
CA PHE A 90 14.37 -17.79 -12.52
C PHE A 90 15.31 -19.01 -12.64
N GLY A 91 15.14 -19.78 -13.73
CA GLY A 91 16.11 -20.79 -14.16
C GLY A 91 16.02 -22.12 -13.43
N GLY A 92 14.82 -22.53 -13.01
CA GLY A 92 14.55 -23.88 -12.46
C GLY A 92 15.07 -24.11 -11.05
N LYS A 93 15.56 -23.06 -10.36
CA LYS A 93 16.12 -23.19 -9.00
C LYS A 93 15.04 -23.03 -7.94
N THR A 94 15.01 -23.95 -6.99
CA THR A 94 14.16 -23.85 -5.80
C THR A 94 14.53 -22.62 -4.97
N HIS A 95 13.53 -21.82 -4.57
CA HIS A 95 13.77 -20.70 -3.67
C HIS A 95 14.11 -21.22 -2.27
N LYS A 96 15.18 -20.72 -1.63
CA LYS A 96 15.60 -21.21 -0.30
C LYS A 96 14.51 -21.14 0.77
N THR A 97 13.66 -20.13 0.69
CA THR A 97 12.52 -19.94 1.62
C THR A 97 11.37 -20.91 1.39
N GLN A 98 11.36 -21.70 0.30
CA GLN A 98 10.31 -22.69 0.07
C GLN A 98 10.22 -23.69 1.23
N ALA A 99 11.35 -24.20 1.74
CA ALA A 99 11.38 -25.09 2.89
C ALA A 99 10.77 -24.47 4.17
N VAL A 100 10.87 -23.14 4.33
CA VAL A 100 10.24 -22.43 5.44
C VAL A 100 8.73 -22.38 5.26
N LEU A 101 8.25 -22.15 4.04
CA LEU A 101 6.82 -22.16 3.73
C LEU A 101 6.20 -23.56 3.86
N GLU A 102 6.94 -24.60 3.50
CA GLU A 102 6.56 -26.00 3.74
C GLU A 102 6.45 -26.28 5.24
N TRP A 103 7.45 -25.87 6.03
CA TRP A 103 7.37 -25.97 7.49
C TRP A 103 6.15 -25.24 8.06
N LEU A 104 5.86 -24.03 7.57
CA LEU A 104 4.71 -23.23 8.00
C LEU A 104 3.36 -23.85 7.62
N ARG A 105 3.29 -24.55 6.49
CA ARG A 105 2.12 -25.34 6.09
C ARG A 105 1.92 -26.54 7.02
N ASP A 106 3.00 -27.21 7.38
CA ASP A 106 2.96 -28.45 8.18
C ASP A 106 2.86 -28.17 9.69
N ASN A 107 3.10 -26.93 10.12
CA ASN A 107 3.02 -26.47 11.51
C ASN A 107 2.08 -25.27 11.59
N GLU A 108 0.79 -25.53 11.75
CA GLU A 108 -0.20 -24.48 11.94
C GLU A 108 -0.11 -23.85 13.35
N PRO A 109 -0.35 -22.54 13.49
CA PRO A 109 -0.29 -21.86 14.78
C PRO A 109 -1.42 -22.34 15.71
N ARG A 110 -1.07 -22.80 16.90
CA ARG A 110 -2.02 -23.22 17.94
C ARG A 110 -2.74 -22.00 18.53
N GLY A 111 -4.05 -22.10 18.72
CA GLY A 111 -4.88 -21.05 19.34
C GLY A 111 -5.39 -19.98 18.37
N LEU A 112 -5.10 -20.08 17.07
CA LEU A 112 -5.62 -19.15 16.07
C LEU A 112 -7.10 -19.50 15.75
N PRO A 113 -8.04 -18.53 15.69
CA PRO A 113 -9.43 -18.82 15.37
C PRO A 113 -9.61 -19.41 13.97
N ASP A 114 -10.39 -20.48 13.81
CA ASP A 114 -10.71 -21.02 12.49
C ASP A 114 -12.12 -20.58 12.06
N VAL A 115 -12.21 -19.39 11.46
CA VAL A 115 -13.46 -18.77 10.98
C VAL A 115 -13.49 -18.69 9.44
N GLY A 116 -12.59 -19.42 8.78
CA GLY A 116 -12.44 -19.40 7.32
C GLY A 116 -11.69 -18.17 6.80
N PHE A 117 -11.78 -17.97 5.48
CA PHE A 117 -11.16 -16.82 4.83
C PHE A 117 -11.95 -15.54 5.15
N THR A 118 -11.23 -14.48 5.49
CA THR A 118 -11.81 -13.15 5.76
C THR A 118 -11.23 -12.14 4.79
N THR A 119 -11.90 -11.01 4.60
CA THR A 119 -11.47 -9.94 3.70
C THR A 119 -10.05 -9.43 4.03
N PRO A 120 -9.09 -9.49 3.10
CA PRO A 120 -7.72 -9.01 3.32
C PRO A 120 -7.65 -7.54 3.72
N LEU A 121 -6.74 -7.21 4.63
CA LEU A 121 -6.45 -5.81 4.98
C LEU A 121 -5.35 -5.23 4.08
N CYS A 122 -5.50 -3.96 3.71
CA CYS A 122 -4.59 -3.28 2.77
C CYS A 122 -3.40 -2.62 3.48
N ALA A 123 -2.17 -3.08 3.19
CA ALA A 123 -0.93 -2.40 3.57
C ALA A 123 -0.43 -1.48 2.44
N MET A 124 -1.13 -0.37 2.22
CA MET A 124 -0.82 0.61 1.16
C MET A 124 -1.25 2.04 1.56
N PRO A 125 -0.73 3.08 0.87
CA PRO A 125 -1.22 4.46 1.03
C PRO A 125 -2.71 4.62 0.75
N ASP A 126 -3.36 5.56 1.44
CA ASP A 126 -4.82 5.74 1.38
C ASP A 126 -5.33 6.10 -0.02
N GLU A 127 -4.53 6.79 -0.85
CA GLU A 127 -4.92 7.13 -2.22
C GLU A 127 -5.21 5.91 -3.12
N TYR A 128 -4.71 4.73 -2.76
CA TYR A 128 -4.94 3.49 -3.51
C TYR A 128 -6.08 2.64 -2.95
N LYS A 129 -6.56 2.94 -1.74
CA LYS A 129 -7.64 2.16 -1.12
C LYS A 129 -8.96 2.42 -1.84
N VAL A 130 -9.69 1.34 -2.09
CA VAL A 130 -11.07 1.29 -2.56
C VAL A 130 -11.88 0.71 -1.41
N GLU A 131 -12.87 1.45 -0.94
CA GLU A 131 -13.65 1.06 0.23
C GLU A 131 -14.39 -0.26 -0.02
N GLY A 132 -14.25 -1.21 0.93
CA GLY A 132 -14.86 -2.53 0.83
C GLY A 132 -14.21 -3.49 -0.19
N ASP A 133 -13.21 -3.06 -0.95
CA ASP A 133 -12.63 -3.86 -2.04
C ASP A 133 -11.08 -3.87 -1.98
N PRO A 134 -10.49 -4.81 -1.21
CA PRO A 134 -9.04 -4.97 -1.16
C PRO A 134 -8.44 -5.38 -2.50
N LEU A 135 -9.15 -6.15 -3.32
CA LEU A 135 -8.66 -6.63 -4.62
C LEU A 135 -8.47 -5.44 -5.57
N ALA A 136 -9.47 -4.59 -5.72
CA ALA A 136 -9.36 -3.36 -6.48
C ALA A 136 -8.30 -2.42 -5.88
N SER A 137 -8.18 -2.36 -4.55
CA SER A 137 -7.15 -1.57 -3.88
C SER A 137 -5.74 -2.01 -4.26
N TYR A 138 -5.45 -3.31 -4.18
CA TYR A 138 -4.14 -3.86 -4.49
C TYR A 138 -3.82 -3.79 -5.99
N ARG A 139 -4.79 -4.06 -6.87
CA ARG A 139 -4.61 -3.88 -8.32
C ARG A 139 -4.37 -2.43 -8.68
N LYS A 140 -5.13 -1.48 -8.11
CA LYS A 140 -4.90 -0.04 -8.25
C LYS A 140 -3.51 0.34 -7.75
N TYR A 141 -3.08 -0.17 -6.60
CA TYR A 141 -1.73 0.07 -6.10
C TYR A 141 -0.66 -0.49 -7.04
N TYR A 142 -0.86 -1.68 -7.60
CA TYR A 142 0.04 -2.28 -8.57
C TYR A 142 0.16 -1.46 -9.85
N VAL A 143 -0.97 -1.08 -10.43
CA VAL A 143 -1.03 -0.26 -11.64
C VAL A 143 -0.42 1.11 -11.37
N TYR A 144 -0.92 1.87 -10.40
CA TYR A 144 -0.53 3.27 -10.23
C TYR A 144 0.85 3.44 -9.60
N ASP A 145 1.30 2.52 -8.73
CA ASP A 145 2.61 2.63 -8.09
C ASP A 145 3.67 1.70 -8.68
N LYS A 146 3.32 0.53 -9.22
CA LYS A 146 4.32 -0.47 -9.62
C LYS A 146 4.57 -0.50 -11.13
N HIS A 147 3.74 0.16 -11.95
CA HIS A 147 3.90 0.16 -13.42
C HIS A 147 5.28 0.55 -13.94
N ARG A 148 6.01 1.39 -13.22
CA ARG A 148 7.35 1.84 -13.63
C ARG A 148 8.39 0.71 -13.71
N PHE A 149 8.17 -0.41 -13.04
CA PHE A 149 9.13 -1.54 -13.02
C PHE A 149 8.46 -2.92 -13.18
N ALA A 150 7.14 -2.97 -13.18
CA ALA A 150 6.43 -4.24 -13.25
C ALA A 150 6.57 -4.83 -14.65
N VAL A 151 7.19 -6.01 -14.70
CA VAL A 151 7.43 -6.80 -15.91
C VAL A 151 7.12 -8.25 -15.58
N TRP A 152 6.54 -8.95 -16.54
CA TRP A 152 6.19 -10.37 -16.49
C TRP A 152 6.88 -11.12 -17.63
N PRO A 153 6.96 -12.46 -17.57
CA PRO A 153 7.25 -13.26 -18.75
C PRO A 153 6.24 -12.98 -19.87
N GLU A 154 6.63 -13.28 -21.10
CA GLU A 154 5.75 -13.13 -22.26
C GLU A 154 4.45 -13.90 -22.06
N GLY A 155 3.31 -13.25 -22.34
CA GLY A 155 1.98 -13.84 -22.20
C GLY A 155 1.44 -13.96 -20.76
N MET A 156 2.23 -13.64 -19.73
CA MET A 156 1.80 -13.74 -18.32
C MET A 156 1.37 -12.40 -17.70
N GLU A 157 1.44 -11.30 -18.44
CA GLU A 157 0.98 -10.00 -17.94
C GLU A 157 -0.54 -10.03 -17.72
N PRO A 158 -1.03 -9.74 -16.50
CA PRO A 158 -2.46 -9.82 -16.24
C PRO A 158 -3.28 -8.79 -17.03
N GLY A 159 -4.46 -9.19 -17.50
CA GLY A 159 -5.37 -8.31 -18.24
C GLY A 159 -5.74 -7.04 -17.47
N TRP A 160 -6.06 -7.17 -16.18
CA TRP A 160 -6.37 -6.04 -15.31
C TRP A 160 -5.22 -5.03 -15.20
N PHE A 161 -3.97 -5.48 -15.30
CA PHE A 161 -2.82 -4.60 -15.23
C PHE A 161 -2.64 -3.86 -16.56
N THR A 162 -2.75 -4.58 -17.68
CA THR A 162 -2.70 -4.02 -19.04
C THR A 162 -3.75 -2.93 -19.22
N GLU A 163 -5.00 -3.23 -18.86
CA GLU A 163 -6.12 -2.29 -18.90
C GLU A 163 -5.89 -1.07 -18.00
N GLY A 164 -5.40 -1.30 -16.78
CA GLY A 164 -5.08 -0.24 -15.83
C GLY A 164 -3.95 0.69 -16.33
N VAL A 165 -2.92 0.14 -16.98
CA VAL A 165 -1.85 0.94 -17.59
C VAL A 165 -2.35 1.73 -18.79
N ALA A 166 -3.26 1.16 -19.60
CA ALA A 166 -3.90 1.91 -20.68
C ALA A 166 -4.72 3.09 -20.15
N ASP A 167 -5.44 2.90 -19.04
CA ASP A 167 -6.16 3.98 -18.34
C ASP A 167 -5.22 5.06 -17.81
N LEU A 168 -4.11 4.67 -17.15
CA LEU A 168 -3.07 5.60 -16.71
C LEU A 168 -2.55 6.48 -17.86
N LYS A 169 -2.30 5.88 -19.03
CA LYS A 169 -1.83 6.60 -20.23
C LYS A 169 -2.88 7.60 -20.72
N ARG A 170 -4.14 7.17 -20.84
CA ARG A 170 -5.25 8.06 -21.25
C ARG A 170 -5.41 9.27 -20.32
N ARG A 171 -5.16 9.09 -19.03
CA ARG A 171 -5.23 10.16 -18.01
C ARG A 171 -3.98 11.05 -17.94
N GLY A 172 -2.93 10.76 -18.73
CA GLY A 172 -1.66 11.48 -18.66
C GLY A 172 -0.90 11.27 -17.34
N LEU A 173 -1.20 10.18 -16.62
CA LEU A 173 -0.57 9.82 -15.35
C LEU A 173 0.55 8.79 -15.49
N TYR A 174 0.73 8.22 -16.68
CA TYR A 174 1.79 7.28 -16.97
C TYR A 174 3.15 7.98 -16.96
N ASN A 175 4.08 7.47 -16.15
CA ASN A 175 5.45 7.96 -16.13
C ASN A 175 6.43 6.78 -16.27
N LYS A 176 7.24 6.82 -17.35
CA LYS A 176 8.20 5.76 -17.68
C LYS A 176 9.54 5.93 -16.95
N VAL A 177 9.78 7.07 -16.30
CA VAL A 177 11.04 7.30 -15.57
C VAL A 177 11.06 6.36 -14.37
N GLU A 178 12.12 5.56 -14.24
CA GLU A 178 12.51 4.91 -12.98
C GLU A 178 12.81 6.02 -11.96
N ILE A 179 11.77 6.66 -11.43
CA ILE A 179 11.93 7.55 -10.30
C ILE A 179 12.23 6.62 -9.14
N ALA A 180 13.51 6.53 -8.78
CA ALA A 180 13.94 6.11 -7.46
C ALA A 180 12.99 6.79 -6.48
N TYR A 181 12.21 5.97 -5.76
CA TYR A 181 11.15 6.45 -4.90
C TYR A 181 11.71 7.58 -4.02
N PRO A 182 11.11 8.79 -4.02
CA PRO A 182 11.66 9.85 -3.21
C PRO A 182 11.68 9.36 -1.77
N THR A 183 12.84 9.43 -1.14
CA THR A 183 13.00 9.09 0.27
C THR A 183 11.96 9.85 1.09
N LYS A 184 11.64 9.36 2.29
CA LYS A 184 10.69 10.04 3.20
C LYS A 184 10.98 11.55 3.32
N ASN A 185 12.26 11.93 3.29
CA ASN A 185 12.73 13.31 3.33
C ASN A 185 12.42 14.10 2.05
N GLN A 186 12.56 13.48 0.87
CA GLN A 186 12.21 14.11 -0.40
C GLN A 186 10.68 14.30 -0.54
N LYS A 187 9.86 13.38 -0.01
CA LYS A 187 8.41 13.56 0.07
C LYS A 187 8.02 14.74 0.96
N GLN A 188 8.68 14.87 2.12
CA GLN A 188 8.44 15.96 3.06
C GLN A 188 8.81 17.33 2.47
N ALA A 189 9.96 17.44 1.79
CA ALA A 189 10.40 18.68 1.14
C ALA A 189 9.44 19.14 0.02
N ILE A 190 8.87 18.20 -0.75
CA ILE A 190 7.88 18.49 -1.79
C ILE A 190 6.57 19.00 -1.16
N LEU A 191 6.14 18.40 -0.04
CA LEU A 191 4.96 18.81 0.72
C LEU A 191 5.12 20.21 1.35
N GLU A 192 6.29 20.51 1.91
CA GLU A 192 6.62 21.81 2.50
C GLU A 192 6.75 22.90 1.44
N GLY A 193 7.38 22.60 0.29
CA GLY A 193 7.45 23.51 -0.86
C GLY A 193 6.09 23.86 -1.44
N ARG A 194 5.13 22.92 -1.44
CA ARG A 194 3.74 23.16 -1.86
C ARG A 194 2.96 24.03 -0.85
N LYS A 195 3.19 23.87 0.45
CA LYS A 195 2.61 24.74 1.50
C LYS A 195 3.14 26.18 1.40
N GLY A 196 4.42 26.37 1.10
CA GLY A 196 5.03 27.68 0.86
C GLY A 196 4.39 28.41 -0.32
N LYS A 197 4.24 27.73 -1.47
CA LYS A 197 3.59 28.30 -2.66
C LYS A 197 2.11 28.62 -2.46
N ARG A 198 1.36 27.78 -1.72
CA ARG A 198 -0.05 28.07 -1.34
C ARG A 198 -0.17 29.28 -0.41
N ARG A 199 0.72 29.44 0.57
CA ARG A 199 0.77 30.63 1.45
C ARG A 199 1.09 31.91 0.68
N GLN A 200 1.99 31.84 -0.30
CA GLN A 200 2.38 32.96 -1.14
C GLN A 200 1.28 33.36 -2.14
N ALA A 201 0.55 32.38 -2.70
CA ALA A 201 -0.62 32.60 -3.54
C ALA A 201 -1.81 33.19 -2.75
N ALA A 202 -2.06 32.70 -1.53
CA ALA A 202 -3.13 33.23 -0.65
C ALA A 202 -2.89 34.69 -0.23
N ARG A 203 -1.62 35.11 -0.06
CA ARG A 203 -1.26 36.51 0.21
C ARG A 203 -1.47 37.45 -0.99
N ARG A 204 -1.53 36.94 -2.22
CA ARG A 204 -1.78 37.73 -3.43
C ARG A 204 -3.27 37.95 -3.72
N VAL A 205 -4.17 37.19 -3.10
CA VAL A 205 -5.60 37.23 -3.39
C VAL A 205 -6.36 37.92 -2.24
N LYS A 206 -6.46 39.26 -2.36
CA LYS A 206 -7.41 40.22 -1.75
C LYS A 206 -7.07 40.89 -0.40
N PRO A 207 -7.46 42.18 -0.20
CA PRO A 207 -8.55 42.88 -0.92
C PRO A 207 -8.28 44.33 -1.43
N GLU A 208 -8.60 44.58 -2.70
CA GLU A 208 -9.06 45.91 -3.22
C GLU A 208 -10.58 46.13 -3.00
N ALA A 209 -11.23 45.33 -2.15
CA ALA A 209 -12.68 45.37 -1.94
C ALA A 209 -13.12 46.25 -0.74
N LEU A 210 -12.41 47.32 -0.40
CA LEU A 210 -12.77 48.22 0.72
C LEU A 210 -13.01 49.70 0.37
N ALA A 211 -13.10 50.06 -0.91
CA ALA A 211 -13.22 51.46 -1.34
C ALA A 211 -14.63 51.94 -1.74
N VAL A 212 -15.72 51.18 -1.50
CA VAL A 212 -17.09 51.57 -1.96
C VAL A 212 -18.11 51.80 -0.82
N LYS A 213 -17.68 51.84 0.46
CA LYS A 213 -18.60 52.08 1.60
C LYS A 213 -18.26 53.30 2.47
N ARG A 214 -17.67 54.35 1.91
CA ARG A 214 -17.44 55.62 2.63
C ARG A 214 -17.87 56.87 1.88
N GLU A 215 -19.00 56.83 1.18
CA GLU A 215 -19.71 58.04 0.75
C GLU A 215 -21.22 57.83 0.88
N ARG A 216 -21.73 58.04 2.11
CA ARG A 216 -23.12 58.39 2.43
C ARG A 216 -23.24 58.46 3.95
N GLY A 217 -22.87 59.60 4.53
CA GLY A 217 -23.05 59.78 5.97
C GLY A 217 -22.32 60.96 6.61
N LYS A 218 -22.18 62.11 5.94
CA LYS A 218 -21.80 63.38 6.60
C LYS A 218 -22.42 64.60 5.89
N ARG A 219 -23.71 64.83 6.14
CA ARG A 219 -24.31 66.17 6.34
C ARG A 219 -24.92 66.07 7.73
N GLY A 220 -24.70 66.92 8.73
CA GLY A 220 -24.03 68.20 8.89
C GLY A 220 -24.64 68.77 10.17
N VAL A 221 -23.86 69.06 11.21
CA VAL A 221 -24.31 69.92 12.34
C VAL A 221 -23.09 70.71 12.82
N ALA A 222 -23.27 72.03 12.82
CA ALA A 222 -22.28 73.05 13.09
C ALA A 222 -21.87 73.12 14.58
N LYS A 223 -20.62 73.54 14.81
CA LYS A 223 -20.10 74.09 16.07
C LYS A 223 -20.61 75.53 16.26
N ALA A 224 -20.88 75.91 17.51
CA ALA A 224 -20.35 77.13 18.16
C ALA A 224 -20.73 77.09 19.65
N THR A 225 -19.80 76.83 20.57
CA THR A 225 -18.85 77.72 21.27
C THR A 225 -19.40 78.20 22.62
N VAL A 226 -18.55 78.06 23.64
CA VAL A 226 -18.75 78.26 25.08
C VAL A 226 -18.51 79.72 25.48
N ALA A 227 -19.36 80.19 26.41
CA ALA A 227 -19.22 81.21 27.47
C ALA A 227 -18.20 82.36 27.30
N MET A 228 -18.67 83.61 27.28
CA MET A 228 -18.89 84.52 28.43
C MET A 228 -19.56 85.81 27.92
#